data_AF-A0A967INE5-F1
#
_entry.id   AF-A0A967INE5-F1
#
_cell.length_a   1.000
_cell.length_b   1.000
_cell.length_c   1.000
_cell.angle_alpha   90.00
_cell.angle_beta   90.00
_cell.angle_gamma   90.00
#
_symmetry.space_group_name_H-M   'P 1'
#
loop_
_entity.id
_entity.type
_entity.pdbx_description
1 polymer ?
#
loop_
_entity_poly.entity_id
_entity_poly.type
_entity_poly.pdbx_seq_one_letter_code
_entity_poly.pdbx_strand_id
1 'polypeptide(L)' 'MKFSVGDQIIHPAYGAGKIIGTEDLEIIEGFEHYYVITILDQGVTVRIPIRKMEDLGVRPVMSQAKLAQILETLSSMPR' A
#
# COMPACT_ATOMS: atom_id res chain seq x y z
N MET A 1 7.96 -4.99 5.58
CA MET A 1 7.56 -5.71 4.34
C MET A 1 8.24 -5.08 3.12
N LYS A 2 8.57 -5.84 2.07
CA LYS A 2 9.09 -5.30 0.79
C LYS A 2 8.02 -5.42 -0.29
N PHE A 3 7.81 -4.35 -1.03
CA PHE A 3 6.90 -4.29 -2.18
C PHE A 3 7.65 -4.15 -3.49
N SER A 4 7.00 -4.52 -4.59
CA SER A 4 7.50 -4.45 -5.95
C SER A 4 6.66 -3.48 -6.81
N VAL A 5 7.25 -3.01 -7.90
CA VAL A 5 6.51 -2.25 -8.92
C VAL A 5 5.40 -3.12 -9.49
N GLY A 6 4.19 -2.56 -9.53
CA GLY A 6 2.98 -3.27 -9.93
C GLY A 6 2.09 -3.72 -8.76
N ASP A 7 2.63 -3.81 -7.55
CA ASP A 7 1.87 -4.24 -6.38
C ASP A 7 0.76 -3.26 -6.03
N GLN A 8 -0.39 -3.82 -5.67
CA GLN A 8 -1.53 -3.08 -5.15
C GLN A 8 -1.47 -3.03 -3.62
N ILE A 9 -1.63 -1.83 -3.08
CA ILE A 9 -1.54 -1.55 -1.64
C ILE A 9 -2.76 -0.78 -1.15
N ILE A 10 -2.97 -0.78 0.16
CA ILE A 10 -3.94 0.06 0.86
C ILE A 10 -3.18 0.97 1.82
N HIS A 11 -3.37 2.28 1.66
CA HIS A 11 -2.93 3.29 2.61
C HIS A 11 -4.12 3.70 3.52
N PRO A 12 -4.00 3.67 4.86
CA PRO A 12 -5.13 3.95 5.77
C PRO A 12 -5.85 5.28 5.50
N ALA A 13 -5.09 6.35 5.22
CA ALA A 13 -5.66 7.68 4.95
C ALA A 13 -6.10 7.93 3.50
N TYR A 14 -5.52 7.24 2.51
CA TYR A 14 -5.68 7.57 1.08
C TYR A 14 -6.37 6.45 0.27
N GLY A 15 -6.61 5.28 0.88
CA GLY A 15 -7.28 4.17 0.24
C GLY A 15 -6.36 3.35 -0.67
N ALA A 16 -6.91 2.84 -1.77
CA ALA A 16 -6.22 1.92 -2.66
C ALA A 16 -5.21 2.63 -3.57
N GLY A 17 -3.99 2.08 -3.62
CA GLY A 17 -2.92 2.58 -4.47
C GLY A 17 -2.17 1.47 -5.18
N LYS A 18 -1.37 1.86 -6.16
CA LYS A 18 -0.47 0.97 -6.91
C LYS A 18 0.93 1.54 -6.91
N ILE A 19 1.93 0.70 -6.63
CA ILE A 19 3.33 1.10 -6.74
C ILE A 19 3.70 1.16 -8.23
N ILE A 20 4.11 2.34 -8.68
CA ILE A 20 4.51 2.60 -10.07
C ILE A 20 6.03 2.65 -10.24
N GLY A 21 6.79 2.76 -9.15
CA GLY A 21 8.24 2.84 -9.20
C GLY A 21 8.89 2.94 -7.83
N THR A 22 10.21 2.97 -7.84
CA THR A 22 11.06 3.32 -6.70
C THR A 22 11.98 4.47 -7.12
N GLU A 23 12.19 5.41 -6.22
CA GLU A 23 13.09 6.55 -6.42
C GLU A 23 14.10 6.60 -5.29
N ASP A 24 15.36 6.88 -5.64
CA ASP A 24 16.44 7.11 -4.69
C ASP A 24 16.72 8.61 -4.67
N LEU A 25 16.59 9.22 -3.49
CA LEU A 25 16.81 10.66 -3.31
C LEU A 25 17.97 10.88 -2.34
N GLU A 26 18.91 11.72 -2.74
CA GLU A 26 19.94 12.23 -1.87
C GLU A 26 19.34 13.32 -0.97
N ILE A 27 19.46 13.10 0.34
CA ILE A 27 19.07 14.01 1.41
C ILE A 27 20.32 14.39 2.21
N ILE A 28 20.19 15.38 3.09
CA ILE A 28 21.31 15.86 3.93
C ILE A 28 21.93 14.72 4.77
N GLU A 29 21.11 13.74 5.17
CA GLU A 29 21.53 12.58 5.97
C GLU A 29 22.05 11.38 5.12
N GLY A 30 22.20 11.53 3.80
CA GLY A 30 22.66 10.48 2.89
C GLY A 30 21.63 10.12 1.82
N PHE A 31 21.46 8.83 1.51
CA PHE A 31 20.47 8.37 0.53
C PHE A 31 19.21 7.82 1.22
N GLU A 32 18.04 8.19 0.71
CA GLU A 32 16.76 7.65 1.15
C GLU A 32 15.97 7.09 -0.02
N HIS A 33 15.42 5.89 0.17
CA HIS A 33 14.65 5.16 -0.84
C HIS A 33 13.16 5.39 -0.65
N TYR A 34 12.45 5.64 -1.76
CA TYR A 34 11.03 5.94 -1.79
C TYR A 34 10.27 4.96 -2.68
N TYR A 35 9.09 4.55 -2.24
CA TYR A 35 8.08 4.00 -3.14
C TYR A 35 7.26 5.13 -3.76
N VAL A 36 7.10 5.10 -5.08
CA VAL A 36 6.21 5.99 -5.82
C VAL A 36 4.88 5.26 -6.01
N ILE A 37 3.82 5.80 -5.41
CA ILE A 37 2.50 5.16 -5.33
C ILE A 37 1.48 6.08 -5.97
N THR A 38 0.72 5.57 -6.94
CA THR A 38 -0.46 6.27 -7.47
C THR A 38 -1.71 5.81 -6.72
N ILE A 39 -2.43 6.76 -6.14
CA ILE A 39 -3.73 6.52 -5.49
C ILE A 39 -4.82 6.49 -6.57
N LEU A 40 -5.53 5.37 -6.64
CA LEU A 40 -6.43 5.06 -7.77
C LEU A 40 -7.67 5.96 -7.78
N ASP A 41 -8.21 6.30 -6.61
CA ASP A 41 -9.46 7.06 -6.48
C ASP A 41 -9.26 8.57 -6.69
N GLN A 42 -8.09 9.09 -6.32
CA GLN A 42 -7.81 10.52 -6.29
C GLN A 42 -6.92 11.00 -7.45
N GLY A 43 -6.32 10.08 -8.21
CA GLY A 43 -5.39 10.42 -9.29
C GLY A 43 -4.09 11.10 -8.82
N VAL A 44 -3.80 11.07 -7.53
CA VAL A 44 -2.59 11.67 -6.94
C VAL A 44 -1.47 10.65 -6.83
N THR A 45 -0.23 11.11 -6.96
CA THR A 45 0.97 10.29 -6.74
C THR A 45 1.65 10.72 -5.46
N VAL A 46 1.85 9.76 -4.55
CA VAL A 46 2.48 9.95 -3.24
C VAL A 46 3.83 9.24 -3.24
N ARG A 47 4.83 9.87 -2.61
CA ARG A 47 6.14 9.28 -2.38
C ARG A 47 6.26 8.94 -0.91
N ILE A 48 6.48 7.67 -0.60
CA ILE A 48 6.59 7.21 0.79
C ILE A 48 7.97 6.61 1.00
N PRO A 49 8.76 7.09 1.98
CA PRO A 49 10.03 6.46 2.34
C PRO A 49 9.81 4.99 2.70
N ILE A 50 10.62 4.09 2.16
CA ILE A 50 10.47 2.63 2.37
C ILE A 50 10.43 2.31 3.87
N ARG A 51 11.25 2.99 4.68
CA ARG A 51 11.31 2.81 6.13
C ARG A 51 10.01 3.16 6.87
N LYS A 52 9.18 4.06 6.33
CA LYS A 52 7.93 4.53 6.97
C LYS A 52 6.70 3.76 6.53
N MET A 53 6.82 2.81 5.60
CA MET A 53 5.67 2.08 5.05
C MET A 53 4.87 1.35 6.12
N GLU A 54 5.56 0.70 7.06
CA GLU A 54 4.95 -0.06 8.14
C GLU A 54 4.34 0.86 9.21
N ASP A 55 5.06 1.93 9.59
CA ASP A 55 4.60 2.94 10.55
C ASP A 55 3.33 3.67 10.07
N LEU A 56 3.20 3.87 8.76
CA LEU A 56 2.02 4.48 8.13
C LEU A 56 0.89 3.48 7.89
N GLY A 57 1.07 2.20 8.24
CA GLY A 57 0.06 1.15 8.09
C GLY A 57 -0.20 0.76 6.63
N VAL A 58 0.77 1.01 5.73
CA VAL A 58 0.65 0.60 4.33
C VAL A 58 0.75 -0.91 4.24
N ARG A 59 -0.26 -1.53 3.61
CA ARG A 59 -0.40 -2.98 3.55
C ARG A 59 -0.75 -3.46 2.15
N PRO A 60 -0.39 -4.70 1.77
CA PRO A 60 -0.83 -5.28 0.53
C PRO A 60 -2.35 -5.47 0.51
N VAL A 61 -2.94 -5.47 -0.68
CA VAL A 61 -4.34 -5.88 -0.86
C VAL A 61 -4.53 -7.34 -0.44
N MET A 62 -5.74 -7.66 0.04
CA MET A 62 -6.08 -9.04 0.38
C MET A 62 -6.21 -9.90 -0.88
N SER A 63 -5.94 -11.20 -0.76
CA SER A 63 -6.16 -12.15 -1.85
C SER A 63 -7.66 -12.40 -2.08
N GLN A 64 -8.03 -12.80 -3.30
CA GLN A 64 -9.42 -13.16 -3.62
C GLN A 64 -9.94 -14.32 -2.76
N ALA A 65 -9.09 -15.31 -2.45
CA ALA A 65 -9.45 -16.40 -1.54
C ALA A 65 -9.81 -15.89 -0.14
N LYS A 66 -9.02 -14.95 0.40
CA LYS A 66 -9.30 -14.33 1.70
C LYS A 66 -10.57 -13.47 1.66
N LEU A 67 -10.81 -12.78 0.54
CA LEU A 67 -12.05 -12.04 0.34
C LEU A 67 -13.28 -12.96 0.39
N ALA A 68 -13.24 -14.10 -0.31
CA ALA A 68 -14.35 -15.06 -0.31
C ALA A 68 -14.67 -15.57 1.11
N GLN A 69 -13.64 -15.93 1.89
CA GLN A 69 -13.79 -16.36 3.28
C GLN A 69 -14.41 -15.26 4.17
N ILE A 70 -13.98 -14.01 3.98
CA ILE A 70 -14.52 -12.88 4.75
C ILE A 70 -15.98 -12.62 4.36
N LEU A 71 -16.33 -12.67 3.08
CA LEU A 71 -17.71 -12.49 2.63
C LEU A 71 -18.65 -13.57 3.17
N GLU A 72 -18.21 -14.82 3.22
CA GLU A 72 -18.94 -15.91 3.86
C GLU A 72 -19.18 -15.62 5.35
N THR A 73 -18.13 -15.18 6.05
CA THR A 73 -18.20 -14.82 7.48
C THR A 73 -19.18 -13.67 7.71
N LEU A 74 -19.10 -12.59 6.91
CA LEU A 74 -19.96 -11.41 7.04
C LEU A 74 -21.42 -11.68 6.63
N SER A 75 -21.66 -12.66 5.76
CA SER A 75 -23.02 -13.05 5.33
C SER A 75 -23.68 -14.02 6.31
N SER A 76 -22.92 -14.62 7.21
CA SER A 76 -23.45 -15.49 8.26
C SER A 76 -24.13 -14.65 9.36
N MET A 77 -25.15 -15.22 10.01
CA MET A 77 -25.76 -14.57 11.17
C MET A 77 -24.71 -14.32 12.25
N PRO A 78 -24.63 -13.10 12.83
CA PRO A 78 -23.76 -12.85 13.96
C PRO A 78 -24.14 -13.83 15.08
N ARG A 79 -23.15 -14.61 15.54
CA ARG A 79 -23.31 -15.45 16.73
C ARG A 79 -23.27 -14.61 17.99
#